data_AF-A0A7S2RMK5-F1
#
_entry.id   AF-A0A7S2RMK5-F1
#
_cell.length_a   1.000
_cell.length_b   1.000
_cell.length_c   1.000
_cell.angle_alpha   90.00
_cell.angle_beta   90.00
_cell.angle_gamma   90.00
#
_symmetry.space_group_name_H-M   'P 1'
#
loop_
_entity.id
_entity.type
_entity.pdbx_description
1 polymer ?
#
loop_
_entity_poly.entity_id
_entity_poly.type
_entity_poly.pdbx_seq_one_letter_code
_entity_poly.pdbx_strand_id
1 'polypeptide(L)'
;LISGAAGATGSVAAQIAKIHGCTVIGTAGSHEKCQWLLDNHICDRVVNYKTHKGKMAKEIRLACKSCDVNTKGVDIVFDNVGGQFLEAALANLNQGARVVLCGAISQYNTAGLNSVKKHSNNSNQQQQQQQSLAEINTGPRNYMALLINRATMCGFVVFDYRRQYVDALQQIASWIQSKKLIHREHIFDGLHSFYPAFTSLFDGTNNGKVILKLSSSHEKRPFPSQLNSKL
;
A
#
# COMPACT_ATOMS: atom_id res chain seq x y z
N LEU A 1 9.46 -3.03 -5.54
CA LEU A 1 9.24 -2.83 -4.09
C LEU A 1 7.81 -2.34 -3.88
N ILE A 2 7.04 -2.98 -3.00
CA ILE A 2 5.61 -2.70 -2.81
C ILE A 2 5.31 -2.50 -1.33
N SER A 3 4.78 -1.33 -0.95
CA SER A 3 4.31 -1.13 0.42
C SER A 3 2.92 -1.68 0.64
N GLY A 4 2.64 -2.16 1.87
CA GLY A 4 1.34 -2.74 2.20
C GLY A 4 1.01 -3.96 1.33
N ALA A 5 2.02 -4.78 1.05
CA ALA A 5 1.94 -5.85 0.05
C ALA A 5 0.88 -6.93 0.38
N ALA A 6 0.54 -7.13 1.64
CA ALA A 6 -0.52 -8.06 2.06
C ALA A 6 -1.95 -7.46 2.01
N GLY A 7 -2.08 -6.19 1.61
CA GLY A 7 -3.37 -5.52 1.42
C GLY A 7 -4.01 -5.85 0.07
N ALA A 8 -5.23 -5.35 -0.14
CA ALA A 8 -5.99 -5.58 -1.37
C ALA A 8 -5.21 -5.13 -2.63
N THR A 9 -4.81 -3.86 -2.70
CA THR A 9 -4.07 -3.33 -3.85
C THR A 9 -2.66 -3.89 -3.93
N GLY A 10 -1.95 -3.95 -2.79
CA GLY A 10 -0.55 -4.38 -2.74
C GLY A 10 -0.35 -5.82 -3.22
N SER A 11 -1.23 -6.74 -2.85
CA SER A 11 -1.11 -8.15 -3.23
C SER A 11 -1.39 -8.38 -4.71
N VAL A 12 -2.33 -7.63 -5.30
CA VAL A 12 -2.59 -7.65 -6.74
C VAL A 12 -1.41 -7.05 -7.51
N ALA A 13 -0.91 -5.89 -7.10
CA ALA A 13 0.25 -5.26 -7.74
C ALA A 13 1.51 -6.16 -7.71
N ALA A 14 1.72 -6.87 -6.59
CA ALA A 14 2.81 -7.82 -6.42
C ALA A 14 2.69 -8.99 -7.41
N GLN A 15 1.52 -9.59 -7.51
CA GLN A 15 1.30 -10.72 -8.42
C GLN A 15 1.40 -10.30 -9.88
N ILE A 16 0.89 -9.12 -10.26
CA ILE A 16 1.08 -8.57 -11.61
C ILE A 16 2.57 -8.40 -11.92
N ALA A 17 3.35 -7.86 -10.98
CA ALA A 17 4.80 -7.76 -11.15
C ALA A 17 5.46 -9.14 -11.32
N LYS A 18 5.05 -10.15 -10.53
CA LYS A 18 5.53 -11.55 -10.70
C LYS A 18 5.16 -12.12 -12.07
N ILE A 19 3.94 -11.89 -12.56
CA ILE A 19 3.47 -12.32 -13.89
C ILE A 19 4.34 -11.70 -15.00
N HIS A 20 4.82 -10.47 -14.81
CA HIS A 20 5.75 -9.79 -15.72
C HIS A 20 7.23 -10.11 -15.45
N GLY A 21 7.54 -11.16 -14.68
CA GLY A 21 8.90 -11.64 -14.47
C GLY A 21 9.76 -10.79 -13.54
N CYS A 22 9.16 -9.88 -12.77
CA CYS A 22 9.91 -9.09 -11.81
C CYS A 22 10.26 -9.89 -10.54
N THR A 23 11.39 -9.56 -9.95
CA THR A 23 11.67 -9.82 -8.53
C THR A 23 10.84 -8.87 -7.68
N VAL A 24 10.05 -9.41 -6.76
CA VAL A 24 9.12 -8.64 -5.92
C VAL A 24 9.55 -8.67 -4.47
N ILE A 25 9.77 -7.47 -3.92
CA ILE A 25 10.01 -7.24 -2.50
C ILE A 25 8.78 -6.51 -1.94
N GLY A 26 8.15 -7.07 -0.92
CA GLY A 26 6.99 -6.49 -0.24
C GLY A 26 7.31 -5.97 1.16
N THR A 27 6.46 -5.09 1.68
CA THR A 27 6.43 -4.78 3.12
C THR A 27 5.08 -5.11 3.74
N ALA A 28 5.10 -5.64 4.96
CA ALA A 28 3.91 -6.01 5.71
C ALA A 28 4.07 -5.81 7.22
N GLY A 29 2.95 -5.79 7.94
CA GLY A 29 2.89 -5.33 9.34
C GLY A 29 2.79 -6.43 10.39
N SER A 30 2.86 -7.70 10.00
CA SER A 30 2.82 -8.84 10.92
C SER A 30 3.58 -10.03 10.32
N HIS A 31 4.02 -10.94 11.18
CA HIS A 31 4.66 -12.17 10.75
C HIS A 31 3.73 -13.02 9.86
N GLU A 32 2.45 -13.17 10.25
CA GLU A 32 1.43 -13.89 9.48
C GLU A 32 1.29 -13.32 8.05
N LYS A 33 1.24 -12.00 7.90
CA LYS A 33 1.16 -11.35 6.59
C LYS A 33 2.42 -11.58 5.76
N CYS A 34 3.60 -11.53 6.38
CA CYS A 34 4.85 -11.83 5.69
C CYS A 34 4.89 -13.26 5.20
N GLN A 35 4.50 -14.22 6.05
CA GLN A 35 4.50 -15.64 5.72
C GLN A 35 3.54 -15.93 4.57
N TRP A 36 2.32 -15.37 4.63
CA TRP A 36 1.34 -15.51 3.55
C TRP A 36 1.88 -15.04 2.19
N LEU A 37 2.59 -13.91 2.15
CA LEU A 37 3.18 -13.39 0.92
C LEU A 37 4.30 -14.29 0.37
N LEU A 38 5.09 -14.91 1.24
CA LEU A 38 6.20 -15.80 0.86
C LEU A 38 5.69 -17.18 0.42
N ASP A 39 4.81 -17.80 1.21
CA ASP A 39 4.27 -19.15 0.96
C ASP A 39 3.48 -19.23 -0.34
N ASN A 40 2.81 -18.14 -0.72
CA ASN A 40 2.05 -18.07 -1.96
C ASN A 40 2.85 -17.51 -3.14
N HIS A 41 4.17 -17.34 -2.98
CA HIS A 41 5.07 -16.80 -4.00
C HIS A 41 4.65 -15.42 -4.56
N ILE A 42 3.92 -14.64 -3.76
CA ILE A 42 3.49 -13.28 -4.10
C ILE A 42 4.70 -12.34 -4.04
N CYS A 43 5.61 -12.58 -3.11
CA CYS A 43 6.87 -11.84 -2.98
C CYS A 43 8.04 -12.82 -2.86
N ASP A 44 9.20 -12.43 -3.41
CA ASP A 44 10.46 -13.16 -3.24
C ASP A 44 11.10 -12.86 -1.88
N ARG A 45 10.88 -11.64 -1.36
CA ARG A 45 11.28 -11.20 -0.01
C ARG A 45 10.22 -10.29 0.60
N VAL A 46 10.12 -10.31 1.92
CA VAL A 46 9.21 -9.43 2.66
C VAL A 46 9.92 -8.81 3.86
N VAL A 47 9.82 -7.49 3.97
CA VAL A 47 10.28 -6.75 5.15
C VAL A 47 9.10 -6.53 6.09
N ASN A 48 9.19 -7.08 7.31
CA ASN A 48 8.24 -6.73 8.37
C ASN A 48 8.61 -5.36 8.94
N TYR A 49 7.78 -4.34 8.69
CA TYR A 49 8.11 -2.97 9.10
C TYR A 49 7.96 -2.74 10.61
N LYS A 50 7.17 -3.56 11.33
CA LYS A 50 6.97 -3.39 12.77
C LYS A 50 8.16 -3.89 13.60
N THR A 51 8.94 -4.83 13.09
CA THR A 51 10.10 -5.41 13.80
C THR A 51 11.41 -4.64 13.57
N HIS A 52 11.43 -3.70 12.62
CA HIS A 52 12.65 -3.00 12.20
C HIS A 52 12.51 -1.46 12.29
N LYS A 53 11.98 -0.96 13.42
CA LYS A 53 11.79 0.47 13.63
C LYS A 53 13.10 1.25 13.41
N GLY A 54 13.05 2.28 12.57
CA GLY A 54 14.21 3.11 12.22
C GLY A 54 15.24 2.47 11.27
N LYS A 55 15.03 1.24 10.80
CA LYS A 55 16.01 0.50 9.96
C LYS A 55 15.48 0.15 8.57
N MET A 56 14.32 0.66 8.18
CA MET A 56 13.63 0.23 6.95
C MET A 56 14.48 0.35 5.68
N ALA A 57 15.25 1.43 5.52
CA ALA A 57 16.11 1.59 4.36
C ALA A 57 17.19 0.50 4.27
N LYS A 58 17.76 0.10 5.42
CA LYS A 58 18.74 -0.99 5.50
C LYS A 58 18.09 -2.33 5.19
N GLU A 59 16.92 -2.61 5.73
CA GLU A 59 16.21 -3.86 5.46
C GLU A 59 15.78 -4.01 4.00
N ILE A 60 15.33 -2.93 3.37
CA ILE A 60 15.07 -2.90 1.93
C ILE A 60 16.37 -3.22 1.17
N ARG A 61 17.49 -2.59 1.53
CA ARG A 61 18.78 -2.83 0.88
C ARG A 61 19.20 -4.30 0.97
N LEU A 62 19.09 -4.90 2.16
CA LEU A 62 19.40 -6.31 2.41
C LEU A 62 18.48 -7.23 1.61
N ALA A 63 17.17 -6.96 1.59
CA ALA A 63 16.22 -7.71 0.78
C ALA A 63 16.60 -7.67 -0.71
N CYS A 64 16.92 -6.49 -1.24
CA CYS A 64 17.39 -6.35 -2.63
C CYS A 64 18.66 -7.17 -2.90
N LYS A 65 19.68 -7.03 -2.04
CA LYS A 65 20.95 -7.75 -2.19
C LYS A 65 20.79 -9.27 -2.09
N SER A 66 19.82 -9.74 -1.33
CA SER A 66 19.50 -11.17 -1.22
C SER A 66 18.82 -11.76 -2.45
N CYS A 67 18.26 -10.91 -3.33
CA CYS A 67 17.68 -11.32 -4.60
C CYS A 67 18.67 -11.18 -5.76
N ASP A 68 19.48 -10.13 -5.75
CA ASP A 68 20.56 -9.90 -6.71
C ASP A 68 21.71 -9.17 -6.01
N VAL A 69 22.87 -9.81 -5.91
CA VAL A 69 24.05 -9.24 -5.26
C VAL A 69 24.57 -7.99 -5.98
N ASN A 70 24.31 -7.86 -7.29
CA ASN A 70 24.80 -6.76 -8.10
C ASN A 70 23.87 -5.53 -8.08
N THR A 71 22.59 -5.70 -7.70
CA THR A 71 21.65 -4.57 -7.68
C THR A 71 22.06 -3.48 -6.68
N LYS A 72 21.91 -2.22 -7.06
CA LYS A 72 22.11 -1.07 -6.16
C LYS A 72 20.85 -0.72 -5.37
N GLY A 73 19.70 -1.28 -5.73
CA GLY A 73 18.43 -0.80 -5.20
C GLY A 73 17.20 -1.44 -5.83
N VAL A 74 16.19 -0.61 -6.11
CA VAL A 74 14.88 -0.96 -6.66
C VAL A 74 14.61 -0.15 -7.93
N ASP A 75 14.05 -0.80 -8.94
CA ASP A 75 13.71 -0.16 -10.23
C ASP A 75 12.28 0.39 -10.27
N ILE A 76 11.39 -0.21 -9.48
CA ILE A 76 9.99 0.19 -9.35
C ILE A 76 9.60 0.20 -7.87
N VAL A 77 8.98 1.29 -7.43
CA VAL A 77 8.32 1.42 -6.13
C VAL A 77 6.83 1.62 -6.37
N PHE A 78 5.99 0.74 -5.83
CA PHE A 78 4.55 0.94 -5.78
C PHE A 78 4.17 1.32 -4.35
N ASP A 79 3.89 2.60 -4.15
CA ASP A 79 3.71 3.18 -2.81
C ASP A 79 2.22 3.37 -2.46
N ASN A 80 1.76 2.57 -1.50
CA ASN A 80 0.44 2.68 -0.86
C ASN A 80 0.48 3.41 0.49
N VAL A 81 1.68 3.68 1.02
CA VAL A 81 1.88 4.01 2.45
C VAL A 81 2.43 5.40 2.67
N GLY A 82 3.38 5.87 1.86
CA GLY A 82 4.03 7.16 2.06
C GLY A 82 4.95 7.19 3.29
N GLY A 83 5.21 8.40 3.81
CA GLY A 83 5.93 8.61 5.07
C GLY A 83 7.30 7.93 5.11
N GLN A 84 7.62 7.29 6.24
CA GLN A 84 8.92 6.63 6.45
C GLN A 84 9.20 5.51 5.43
N PHE A 85 8.17 4.87 4.86
CA PHE A 85 8.38 3.91 3.79
C PHE A 85 8.89 4.59 2.53
N LEU A 86 8.27 5.70 2.12
CA LEU A 86 8.70 6.44 0.94
C LEU A 86 10.14 6.95 1.10
N GLU A 87 10.47 7.49 2.28
CA GLU A 87 11.84 7.92 2.60
C GLU A 87 12.87 6.79 2.44
N ALA A 88 12.52 5.60 2.93
CA ALA A 88 13.36 4.42 2.85
C ALA A 88 13.46 3.86 1.42
N ALA A 89 12.39 3.95 0.63
CA ALA A 89 12.36 3.54 -0.76
C ALA A 89 13.21 4.48 -1.64
N LEU A 90 13.09 5.80 -1.44
CA LEU A 90 13.89 6.82 -2.14
C LEU A 90 15.39 6.63 -1.89
N ALA A 91 15.78 6.24 -0.68
CA ALA A 91 17.18 5.93 -0.34
C ALA A 91 17.74 4.67 -1.03
N ASN A 92 16.88 3.88 -1.69
CA ASN A 92 17.23 2.59 -2.30
C ASN A 92 16.92 2.54 -3.80
N LEU A 93 16.78 3.67 -4.49
CA LEU A 93 16.48 3.67 -5.92
C LEU A 93 17.69 3.21 -6.77
N ASN A 94 17.42 2.44 -7.81
CA ASN A 94 18.34 2.28 -8.93
C ASN A 94 18.27 3.50 -9.87
N GLN A 95 19.27 3.63 -10.74
CA GLN A 95 19.26 4.61 -11.83
C GLN A 95 18.06 4.34 -12.76
N GLY A 96 17.31 5.39 -13.11
CA GLY A 96 16.10 5.30 -13.93
C GLY A 96 14.89 4.70 -13.22
N ALA A 97 14.90 4.59 -11.88
CA ALA A 97 13.79 4.00 -11.15
C ALA A 97 12.48 4.80 -11.30
N ARG A 98 11.35 4.12 -11.07
CA ARG A 98 10.01 4.70 -11.14
C ARG A 98 9.27 4.50 -9.82
N VAL A 99 8.80 5.59 -9.24
CA VAL A 99 7.97 5.60 -8.03
C VAL A 99 6.53 5.92 -8.44
N VAL A 100 5.64 4.96 -8.24
CA VAL A 100 4.20 5.06 -8.49
C VAL A 100 3.51 5.36 -7.15
N LEU A 101 2.93 6.55 -7.03
CA LEU A 101 2.19 6.96 -5.84
C LEU A 101 0.73 6.52 -5.97
N CYS A 102 0.38 5.41 -5.31
CA CYS A 102 -0.99 4.89 -5.24
C CYS A 102 -1.77 5.46 -4.05
N GLY A 103 -1.09 5.72 -2.93
CA GLY A 103 -1.70 6.24 -1.72
C GLY A 103 -0.67 6.52 -0.62
N ALA A 104 -1.11 7.16 0.45
CA ALA A 104 -0.26 7.52 1.58
C ALA A 104 -0.94 7.23 2.92
N ILE A 105 -1.38 5.98 3.15
CA ILE A 105 -2.24 5.63 4.31
C ILE A 105 -1.61 5.99 5.67
N SER A 106 -0.28 6.03 5.78
CA SER A 106 0.39 6.44 7.01
C SER A 106 0.14 7.91 7.40
N GLN A 107 -0.31 8.73 6.45
CA GLN A 107 -0.55 10.18 6.62
C GLN A 107 -2.04 10.54 6.74
N TYR A 108 -2.96 9.59 6.55
CA TYR A 108 -4.40 9.92 6.57
C TYR A 108 -4.89 10.29 7.98
N ASN A 109 -4.33 9.66 9.01
CA ASN A 109 -4.72 9.91 10.40
C ASN A 109 -4.07 11.19 10.98
N THR A 110 -3.05 11.75 10.32
CA THR A 110 -2.38 12.98 10.79
C THR A 110 -3.08 14.25 10.31
N ALA A 111 -3.82 14.18 9.20
CA ALA A 111 -4.59 15.31 8.66
C ALA A 111 -5.73 15.78 9.59
N GLY A 112 -6.32 14.89 10.38
CA GLY A 112 -7.41 15.23 11.32
C GLY A 112 -6.97 16.01 12.57
N LEU A 113 -5.69 16.00 12.91
CA LEU A 113 -5.15 16.66 14.12
C LEU A 113 -4.97 18.18 13.94
N ASN A 114 -4.96 18.68 12.70
CA ASN A 114 -4.83 20.11 12.42
C ASN A 114 -6.15 20.89 12.59
N SER A 115 -7.30 20.20 12.60
CA SER A 115 -8.63 20.82 12.70
C SER A 115 -9.12 20.99 14.15
N VAL A 116 -8.51 20.30 15.13
CA VAL A 116 -8.98 20.28 16.54
C VAL A 116 -8.32 21.37 17.41
N LYS A 117 -7.24 22.02 16.94
CA LYS A 117 -6.45 22.95 17.78
C LYS A 117 -7.02 24.35 17.99
N LYS A 118 -8.22 24.68 17.50
CA LYS A 118 -8.73 26.06 17.64
C LYS A 118 -9.25 26.44 19.03
N HIS A 119 -9.49 25.52 19.97
CA HIS A 119 -10.07 25.86 21.30
C HIS A 119 -9.44 25.07 22.47
N SER A 120 -8.18 25.35 22.82
CA SER A 120 -7.61 24.87 24.09
C SER A 120 -6.55 25.83 24.62
N ASN A 121 -6.95 26.64 25.60
CA ASN A 121 -6.08 27.51 26.38
C ASN A 121 -5.47 26.69 27.53
N ASN A 122 -4.24 26.19 27.36
CA ASN A 122 -3.36 25.88 28.49
C ASN A 122 -1.89 25.86 28.04
N SER A 123 -1.13 26.82 28.57
CA SER A 123 0.18 27.27 28.05
C SER A 123 1.39 26.46 28.52
N ASN A 124 1.26 25.52 29.46
CA ASN A 124 2.43 24.86 30.07
C ASN A 124 2.66 23.39 29.67
N GLN A 125 1.77 22.78 28.87
CA GLN A 125 2.00 21.47 28.24
C GLN A 125 2.47 21.57 26.77
N GLN A 126 2.58 22.78 26.23
CA GLN A 126 2.78 23.02 24.80
C GLN A 126 4.19 22.68 24.31
N GLN A 127 5.23 22.76 25.15
CA GLN A 127 6.62 22.59 24.68
C GLN A 127 7.02 21.12 24.47
N GLN A 128 6.55 20.17 25.29
CA GLN A 128 6.81 18.73 25.05
C GLN A 128 5.86 18.13 24.01
N GLN A 129 4.63 18.64 23.88
CA GLN A 129 3.75 18.27 22.76
C GLN A 129 4.23 18.88 21.43
N GLN A 130 4.87 20.06 21.41
CA GLN A 130 5.34 20.67 20.15
C GLN A 130 6.40 19.85 19.41
N GLN A 131 7.26 19.11 20.11
CA GLN A 131 8.26 18.25 19.46
C GLN A 131 7.63 16.99 18.83
N SER A 132 6.60 16.40 19.43
CA SER A 132 5.89 15.25 18.83
C SER A 132 4.92 15.65 17.70
N LEU A 133 4.53 16.93 17.67
CA LEU A 133 3.69 17.51 16.61
C LEU A 133 4.47 17.98 15.38
N ALA A 134 5.81 18.03 15.43
CA ALA A 134 6.66 18.45 14.30
C ALA A 134 6.93 17.31 13.28
N GLU A 135 6.68 16.06 13.65
CA GLU A 135 6.69 14.91 12.72
C GLU A 135 5.38 14.80 11.91
N ILE A 136 4.47 15.76 12.06
CA ILE A 136 3.18 15.79 11.37
C ILE A 136 3.37 16.29 9.95
N ASN A 137 3.19 15.38 8.99
CA ASN A 137 2.94 15.69 7.57
C ASN A 137 4.08 16.46 6.87
N THR A 138 5.33 16.09 7.17
CA THR A 138 6.48 16.60 6.41
C THR A 138 6.58 15.86 5.08
N GLY A 139 6.77 16.60 3.99
CA GLY A 139 7.00 16.03 2.66
C GLY A 139 8.27 15.16 2.61
N PRO A 140 8.46 14.39 1.52
CA PRO A 140 9.61 13.51 1.42
C PRO A 140 10.91 14.30 1.43
N ARG A 141 11.81 14.00 2.38
CA ARG A 141 13.09 14.69 2.55
C ARG A 141 14.13 14.19 1.55
N ASN A 142 14.04 12.92 1.18
CA ASN A 142 14.97 12.27 0.25
C ASN A 142 14.63 12.49 -1.24
N TYR A 143 13.85 13.51 -1.60
CA TYR A 143 13.47 13.76 -3.00
C TYR A 143 14.66 14.02 -3.93
N MET A 144 15.80 14.50 -3.41
CA MET A 144 17.07 14.61 -4.17
C MET A 144 17.54 13.27 -4.76
N ALA A 145 17.12 12.14 -4.18
CA ALA A 145 17.38 10.83 -4.77
C ALA A 145 16.77 10.67 -6.17
N LEU A 146 15.69 11.41 -6.48
CA LEU A 146 15.09 11.42 -7.83
C LEU A 146 16.04 12.06 -8.84
N LEU A 147 16.68 13.17 -8.48
CA LEU A 147 17.67 13.83 -9.33
C LEU A 147 18.90 12.93 -9.52
N ILE A 148 19.49 12.45 -8.41
CA ILE A 148 20.72 11.64 -8.43
C ILE A 148 20.53 10.35 -9.24
N ASN A 149 19.37 9.71 -9.10
CA ASN A 149 19.06 8.46 -9.79
C ASN A 149 18.32 8.66 -11.11
N ARG A 150 18.09 9.88 -11.58
CA ARG A 150 17.29 10.16 -12.79
C ARG A 150 15.96 9.40 -12.77
N ALA A 151 15.34 9.35 -11.59
CA ALA A 151 14.13 8.60 -11.32
C ALA A 151 12.91 9.50 -11.42
N THR A 152 11.75 8.90 -11.70
CA THR A 152 10.46 9.61 -11.75
C THR A 152 9.60 9.25 -10.56
N MET A 153 8.80 10.19 -10.06
CA MET A 153 7.79 9.95 -9.04
C MET A 153 6.46 10.55 -9.49
N CYS A 154 5.47 9.69 -9.73
CA CYS A 154 4.19 10.09 -10.34
C CYS A 154 3.02 9.46 -9.58
N GLY A 155 2.03 10.29 -9.26
CA GLY A 155 0.73 9.82 -8.79
C GLY A 155 -0.18 9.44 -9.94
N PHE A 156 -1.19 8.66 -9.62
CA PHE A 156 -2.29 8.36 -10.53
C PHE A 156 -3.59 8.24 -9.76
N VAL A 157 -4.71 8.55 -10.41
CA VAL A 157 -6.04 8.30 -9.88
C VAL A 157 -6.70 7.25 -10.75
N VAL A 158 -7.16 6.16 -10.15
CA VAL A 158 -7.74 5.01 -10.89
C VAL A 158 -8.90 5.43 -11.81
N PHE A 159 -9.61 6.50 -11.47
CA PHE A 159 -10.72 7.03 -12.27
C PHE A 159 -10.31 7.67 -13.60
N ASP A 160 -9.05 8.06 -13.75
CA ASP A 160 -8.53 8.59 -15.02
C ASP A 160 -8.35 7.49 -16.07
N TYR A 161 -8.39 6.22 -15.64
CA TYR A 161 -8.16 5.03 -16.46
C TYR A 161 -9.44 4.25 -16.78
N ARG A 162 -10.62 4.87 -16.63
CA ARG A 162 -11.93 4.23 -16.88
C ARG A 162 -12.03 3.50 -18.22
N ARG A 163 -11.41 4.06 -19.28
CA ARG A 163 -11.39 3.45 -20.62
C ARG A 163 -10.73 2.08 -20.65
N GLN A 164 -9.86 1.76 -19.68
CA GLN A 164 -9.11 0.52 -19.59
C GLN A 164 -9.78 -0.51 -18.66
N TYR A 165 -10.90 -0.17 -18.01
CA TYR A 165 -11.49 -1.05 -16.99
C TYR A 165 -11.96 -2.38 -17.56
N VAL A 166 -12.56 -2.37 -18.76
CA VAL A 166 -13.05 -3.60 -19.39
C VAL A 166 -11.90 -4.56 -19.67
N ASP A 167 -10.83 -4.07 -20.28
CA ASP A 167 -9.64 -4.87 -20.59
C ASP A 167 -8.96 -5.37 -19.31
N ALA A 168 -8.81 -4.50 -18.31
CA ALA A 168 -8.23 -4.86 -17.02
C ALA A 168 -9.06 -5.93 -16.30
N LEU A 169 -10.40 -5.82 -16.31
CA LEU A 169 -11.30 -6.80 -15.70
C LEU A 169 -11.18 -8.16 -16.39
N GLN A 170 -11.19 -8.19 -17.73
CA GLN A 170 -11.04 -9.44 -18.49
C GLN A 170 -9.69 -10.10 -18.20
N GLN A 171 -8.61 -9.32 -18.19
CA GLN A 171 -7.27 -9.83 -17.93
C GLN A 171 -7.12 -10.36 -16.50
N ILE A 172 -7.57 -9.60 -15.49
CA ILE A 172 -7.52 -10.01 -14.09
C ILE A 172 -8.41 -11.25 -13.86
N ALA A 173 -9.60 -11.31 -14.45
CA ALA A 173 -10.48 -12.47 -14.38
C ALA A 173 -9.80 -13.71 -14.96
N SER A 174 -9.13 -13.58 -16.11
CA SER A 174 -8.34 -14.67 -16.72
C SER A 174 -7.23 -15.16 -15.79
N TRP A 175 -6.47 -14.26 -15.15
CA TRP A 175 -5.44 -14.63 -14.19
C TRP A 175 -5.98 -15.33 -12.94
N ILE A 176 -7.15 -14.91 -12.45
CA ILE A 176 -7.82 -15.57 -11.32
C ILE A 176 -8.27 -16.98 -11.73
N GLN A 177 -8.95 -17.12 -12.87
CA GLN A 177 -9.40 -18.42 -13.38
C GLN A 177 -8.23 -19.39 -13.61
N SER A 178 -7.10 -18.88 -14.11
CA SER A 178 -5.89 -19.68 -14.33
C SER A 178 -5.02 -19.84 -13.07
N LYS A 179 -5.49 -19.39 -11.89
CA LYS A 179 -4.75 -19.41 -10.62
C LYS A 179 -3.38 -18.71 -10.64
N LYS A 180 -3.16 -17.81 -11.61
CA LYS A 180 -1.97 -16.93 -11.65
C LYS A 180 -2.08 -15.76 -10.68
N LEU A 181 -3.31 -15.43 -10.29
CA LEU A 181 -3.60 -14.42 -9.29
C LEU A 181 -4.55 -15.01 -8.25
N ILE A 182 -4.14 -14.98 -6.99
CA ILE A 182 -4.97 -15.30 -5.84
C ILE A 182 -5.36 -14.02 -5.09
N HIS A 183 -6.48 -14.07 -4.38
CA HIS A 183 -6.94 -12.98 -3.53
C HIS A 183 -7.25 -13.51 -2.14
N ARG A 184 -7.15 -12.61 -1.14
CA ARG A 184 -7.49 -12.90 0.25
C ARG A 184 -8.46 -11.83 0.73
N GLU A 185 -9.51 -12.27 1.42
CA GLU A 185 -10.54 -11.40 1.98
C GLU A 185 -10.59 -11.56 3.49
N HIS A 186 -10.99 -10.49 4.18
CA HIS A 186 -11.37 -10.49 5.58
C HIS A 186 -12.82 -10.05 5.65
N ILE A 187 -13.72 -10.99 5.94
CA ILE A 187 -15.16 -10.77 5.89
C ILE A 187 -15.67 -10.49 7.31
N PHE A 188 -16.40 -9.39 7.45
CA PHE A 188 -17.17 -9.05 8.64
C PHE A 188 -18.66 -9.24 8.34
N ASP A 189 -19.39 -9.94 9.22
CA ASP A 189 -20.82 -10.20 9.03
C ASP A 189 -21.68 -9.10 9.67
N GLY A 190 -22.63 -8.58 8.89
CA GLY A 190 -23.67 -7.66 9.32
C GLY A 190 -23.22 -6.22 9.51
N LEU A 191 -24.17 -5.28 9.37
CA LEU A 191 -23.91 -3.85 9.49
C LEU A 191 -23.41 -3.44 10.89
N HIS A 192 -23.77 -4.21 11.93
CA HIS A 192 -23.26 -4.01 13.29
C HIS A 192 -21.72 -4.11 13.37
N SER A 193 -21.09 -4.86 12.47
CA SER A 193 -19.64 -5.01 12.39
C SER A 193 -18.94 -3.91 11.60
N PHE A 194 -19.66 -2.87 11.13
CA PHE A 194 -19.09 -1.79 10.33
C PHE A 194 -17.94 -1.08 11.03
N TYR A 195 -18.12 -0.70 12.31
CA TYR A 195 -17.08 0.04 13.03
C TYR A 195 -15.78 -0.80 13.19
N PRO A 196 -15.82 -2.05 13.70
CA PRO A 196 -14.66 -2.93 13.69
C PRO A 196 -14.04 -3.13 12.30
N ALA A 197 -14.86 -3.32 11.26
CA ALA A 197 -14.37 -3.48 9.89
C ALA A 197 -13.62 -2.23 9.42
N PHE A 198 -14.14 -1.05 9.70
CA PHE A 198 -13.53 0.22 9.34
C PHE A 198 -12.23 0.48 10.11
N THR A 199 -12.21 0.27 11.43
CA THR A 199 -11.00 0.46 12.24
C THR A 199 -9.88 -0.49 11.83
N SER A 200 -10.23 -1.71 11.41
CA SER A 200 -9.26 -2.71 10.96
C SER A 200 -8.38 -2.26 9.80
N LEU A 201 -8.86 -1.31 8.98
CA LEU A 201 -8.12 -0.73 7.86
C LEU A 201 -6.91 0.11 8.32
N PHE A 202 -6.98 0.70 9.52
CA PHE A 202 -5.99 1.66 10.03
C PHE A 202 -5.08 1.06 11.09
N ASP A 203 -5.57 0.14 11.92
CA ASP A 203 -4.74 -0.59 12.89
C ASP A 203 -3.95 -1.74 12.23
N GLY A 204 -4.34 -2.12 11.01
CA GLY A 204 -3.71 -3.16 10.21
C GLY A 204 -3.95 -4.57 10.76
N THR A 205 -5.06 -4.80 11.48
CA THR A 205 -5.49 -6.12 11.96
C THR A 205 -6.16 -6.95 10.86
N ASN A 206 -6.64 -6.32 9.78
CA ASN A 206 -7.24 -7.00 8.65
C ASN A 206 -6.24 -7.87 7.87
N ASN A 207 -6.71 -8.93 7.23
CA ASN A 207 -5.89 -9.83 6.42
C ASN A 207 -6.48 -9.91 5.01
N GLY A 208 -5.89 -9.14 4.08
CA GLY A 208 -6.44 -8.98 2.73
C GLY A 208 -7.53 -7.91 2.63
N LYS A 209 -8.40 -8.04 1.63
CA LYS A 209 -9.48 -7.08 1.36
C LYS A 209 -10.57 -7.19 2.43
N VAL A 210 -10.83 -6.09 3.14
CA VAL A 210 -11.97 -6.00 4.07
C VAL A 210 -13.28 -5.96 3.27
N ILE A 211 -14.19 -6.87 3.59
CA ILE A 211 -15.52 -6.99 3.04
C ILE A 211 -16.52 -6.99 4.20
N LEU A 212 -17.58 -6.17 4.09
CA LEU A 212 -18.71 -6.22 5.01
C LEU A 212 -19.85 -6.96 4.31
N LYS A 213 -20.17 -8.16 4.79
CA LYS A 213 -21.24 -9.00 4.27
C LYS A 213 -22.57 -8.57 4.89
N LEU A 214 -23.45 -8.03 4.07
CA LEU A 214 -24.83 -7.75 4.48
C LEU A 214 -25.66 -9.04 4.40
N SER A 215 -26.75 -9.13 5.17
CA SER A 215 -27.62 -10.31 5.21
C SER A 215 -28.11 -10.70 3.81
N SER A 216 -28.36 -12.00 3.61
CA SER A 216 -28.82 -12.61 2.34
C SER A 216 -30.25 -12.21 1.94
N SER A 217 -30.91 -11.34 2.70
CA SER A 217 -32.31 -10.97 2.53
C SER A 217 -32.51 -9.83 1.53
N HIS A 218 -31.86 -9.83 0.37
CA HIS A 218 -32.30 -9.00 -0.76
C HIS A 218 -32.08 -9.74 -2.07
N GLU A 219 -33.14 -9.79 -2.88
CA GLU A 219 -33.15 -10.19 -4.28
C GLU A 219 -31.87 -9.75 -4.97
N LYS A 220 -31.27 -10.65 -5.75
CA LYS A 220 -30.15 -10.33 -6.64
C LYS A 220 -30.54 -9.10 -7.46
N ARG A 221 -30.12 -7.91 -7.04
CA ARG A 221 -30.20 -6.72 -7.89
C ARG A 221 -29.34 -7.05 -9.11
N PRO A 222 -29.90 -7.09 -10.33
CA PRO A 222 -29.12 -7.42 -11.51
C PRO A 222 -27.92 -6.47 -11.57
N PHE A 223 -26.73 -7.02 -11.84
CA PHE A 223 -25.60 -6.21 -12.27
C PHE A 223 -26.10 -5.32 -13.41
N PRO A 224 -25.79 -4.00 -13.43
CA PRO A 224 -26.17 -3.15 -14.54
C PRO A 224 -25.52 -3.72 -15.81
N SER A 225 -26.30 -4.39 -16.64
CA SER A 225 -25.84 -4.97 -17.91
C SER A 225 -25.58 -3.90 -18.98
N GLN A 226 -25.65 -2.62 -18.62
CA GLN A 226 -25.37 -1.49 -19.48
C GLN A 226 -24.72 -0.37 -18.66
N LEU A 227 -23.39 -0.30 -18.65
CA LEU A 227 -22.74 1.01 -18.55
C LEU A 227 -23.04 1.70 -19.88
N ASN A 228 -24.11 2.50 -19.90
CA ASN A 228 -24.43 3.35 -21.03
C ASN A 228 -23.19 4.18 -21.39
N SER A 229 -22.85 4.13 -22.68
CA SER A 229 -21.73 4.79 -23.35
C SER A 229 -21.87 6.32 -23.42
N LYS A 230 -22.19 6.97 -22.30
CA LYS A 230 -22.21 8.43 -22.19
C LYS A 230 -21.62 8.84 -20.85
N LEU A 231 -20.31 9.10 -20.87
CA LEU A 231 -19.59 10.19 -20.21
C LEU A 231 -18.11 10.10 -20.61
#